data_AF-A0A9X0XF08-F1
#
_entry.id   AF-A0A9X0XF08-F1
#
_cell.length_a   1.000
_cell.length_b   1.000
_cell.length_c   1.000
_cell.angle_alpha   90.00
_cell.angle_beta   90.00
_cell.angle_gamma   90.00
#
_symmetry.space_group_name_H-M   'P 1'
#
loop_
_entity.id
_entity.type
_entity.pdbx_description
1 polymer ?
#
loop_
_entity_poly.entity_id
_entity_poly.type
_entity_poly.pdbx_seq_one_letter_code
_entity_poly.pdbx_strand_id
1 'polypeptide(L)' 'MPKNSSPERKTPSRKAVLRAVASSTAVETGRPVAQLEKKLQKPSVRFAHIKLAR' A
#
# COMPACT_ATOMS: atom_id res chain seq x y z
N MET A 1 -13.43 36.59 -5.12
CA MET A 1 -12.63 35.69 -5.98
C MET A 1 -12.32 34.44 -5.17
N PRO A 2 -12.66 33.22 -5.62
CA PRO A 2 -12.39 32.01 -4.84
C PRO A 2 -10.88 31.74 -4.85
N LYS A 3 -10.30 31.52 -3.67
CA LYS A 3 -8.89 31.15 -3.52
C LYS A 3 -8.73 29.70 -3.97
N ASN A 4 -8.08 29.47 -5.11
CA ASN A 4 -7.66 28.15 -5.56
C ASN A 4 -6.45 27.67 -4.72
N SER A 5 -6.68 27.28 -3.47
CA SER A 5 -5.68 26.56 -2.69
C SER A 5 -5.70 25.09 -3.11
N SER A 6 -4.75 24.68 -3.94
CA SER A 6 -4.53 23.25 -4.20
C SER A 6 -4.25 22.54 -2.88
N PRO A 7 -4.96 21.44 -2.56
CA PRO A 7 -4.73 20.73 -1.31
C PRO A 7 -3.29 20.20 -1.28
N GLU A 8 -2.57 20.51 -0.21
CA GLU A 8 -1.22 20.01 0.03
C GLU A 8 -1.27 18.48 0.08
N ARG A 9 -0.57 17.83 -0.85
CA ARG A 9 -0.57 16.36 -0.96
C ARG A 9 0.31 15.79 0.14
N LYS A 10 -0.31 15.13 1.12
CA LYS A 10 0.40 14.41 2.18
C LYS A 10 0.91 13.08 1.65
N THR A 11 2.18 12.77 1.89
CA THR A 11 2.74 11.46 1.59
C THR A 11 2.04 10.39 2.44
N PRO A 12 1.48 9.33 1.84
CA PRO A 12 0.80 8.28 2.59
C PRO A 12 1.77 7.54 3.51
N SER A 13 1.31 7.14 4.68
CA SER A 13 2.12 6.27 5.55
C SER A 13 2.37 4.91 4.89
N ARG A 14 3.49 4.27 5.20
CA ARG A 14 3.81 2.92 4.71
C ARG A 14 2.68 1.92 4.97
N LYS A 15 2.00 2.03 6.12
CA LYS A 15 0.85 1.19 6.47
C LYS A 15 -0.34 1.42 5.53
N ALA A 16 -0.59 2.66 5.14
CA ALA A 16 -1.64 2.99 4.16
C ALA A 16 -1.33 2.41 2.78
N VAL A 17 -0.07 2.48 2.33
CA VAL A 17 0.34 1.87 1.05
C VAL A 17 0.19 0.34 1.10
N LEU A 18 0.65 -0.31 2.18
CA LEU A 18 0.50 -1.75 2.37
C LEU A 18 -0.97 -2.20 2.35
N ARG A 19 -1.85 -1.43 3.01
CA ARG A 19 -3.29 -1.68 3.01
C ARG A 19 -3.88 -1.55 1.61
N ALA A 20 -3.54 -0.48 0.88
CA ALA A 20 -4.04 -0.25 -0.47
C ALA A 20 -3.66 -1.41 -1.41
N VAL A 21 -2.40 -1.85 -1.38
CA VAL A 21 -1.93 -3.01 -2.17
C VAL A 21 -2.66 -4.28 -1.74
N ALA A 22 -2.74 -4.57 -0.43
CA ALA A 22 -3.42 -5.76 0.07
C ALA A 22 -4.90 -5.80 -0.30
N SER A 23 -5.57 -4.64 -0.29
CA SER A 23 -6.97 -4.50 -0.70
C SER A 23 -7.17 -4.80 -2.18
N SER A 24 -6.35 -4.24 -3.08
CA SER A 24 -6.43 -4.52 -4.52
C SER A 24 -6.21 -6.00 -4.80
N THR A 25 -5.16 -6.58 -4.20
CA THR A 25 -4.85 -8.00 -4.36
C THR A 25 -5.93 -8.90 -3.76
N ALA A 26 -6.59 -8.50 -2.68
CA ALA A 26 -7.69 -9.27 -2.10
C ALA A 26 -8.89 -9.35 -3.04
N VAL A 27 -9.23 -8.23 -3.69
CA VAL A 27 -10.31 -8.19 -4.69
C VAL A 27 -9.98 -9.11 -5.87
N GLU A 28 -8.73 -9.10 -6.35
CA GLU A 28 -8.31 -9.91 -7.49
C GLU A 28 -8.13 -11.39 -7.17
N THR A 29 -7.70 -11.73 -5.96
CA THR A 29 -7.34 -13.12 -5.59
C THR A 29 -8.36 -13.82 -4.69
N GLY A 30 -9.37 -13.09 -4.19
CA GLY A 30 -10.33 -13.60 -3.21
C GLY A 30 -9.73 -13.92 -1.84
N ARG A 31 -8.46 -13.57 -1.59
CA ARG A 31 -7.77 -13.87 -0.33
C ARG A 31 -8.08 -12.81 0.74
N PRO A 32 -8.10 -13.18 2.03
CA PRO A 32 -8.33 -12.20 3.09
C PRO A 32 -7.24 -11.13 3.15
N VAL A 33 -7.65 -9.85 3.20
CA VAL A 33 -6.74 -8.68 3.29
C VAL A 33 -5.75 -8.83 4.44
N ALA A 34 -6.21 -9.26 5.62
CA ALA A 34 -5.35 -9.42 6.80
C ALA A 34 -4.22 -10.45 6.60
N GLN A 35 -4.47 -11.51 5.80
CA GLN A 35 -3.44 -12.49 5.47
C GLN A 35 -2.41 -11.89 4.50
N LEU A 36 -2.86 -11.09 3.53
CA LEU A 36 -1.99 -10.41 2.57
C LEU A 36 -1.15 -9.31 3.22
N GLU A 37 -1.74 -8.49 4.11
CA GLU A 37 -0.99 -7.49 4.88
C GLU A 37 0.13 -8.13 5.71
N LYS A 38 -0.15 -9.24 6.41
CA LYS A 38 0.88 -9.99 7.17
C LYS A 38 1.99 -10.52 6.27
N LYS A 39 1.67 -10.97 5.06
CA LYS A 39 2.66 -11.44 4.09
C LYS A 39 3.53 -10.29 3.56
N LEU A 40 2.92 -9.14 3.24
CA LEU A 40 3.63 -7.96 2.73
C LEU A 40 4.52 -7.28 3.79
N GLN A 41 4.23 -7.47 5.08
CA GLN A 41 5.09 -7.01 6.16
C GLN A 41 6.40 -7.81 6.24
N LYS A 42 6.40 -9.07 5.85
CA LYS A 42 7.58 -9.94 5.88
C LYS A 42 8.37 -9.79 4.57
N PRO A 43 9.66 -9.42 4.62
CA PRO A 43 10.48 -9.36 3.42
C PRO A 43 10.63 -10.77 2.82
N SER A 44 10.37 -10.89 1.52
CA SER A 44 10.61 -12.14 0.79
C SER A 44 12.08 -12.23 0.40
N VAL A 45 12.75 -13.30 0.81
CA VAL A 45 14.17 -13.55 0.47
C VAL A 45 14.34 -13.76 -1.04
N ARG A 46 13.33 -14.37 -1.69
CA ARG A 46 13.32 -14.67 -3.12
C ARG A 46 13.32 -13.41 -4.00
N PHE A 47 12.79 -12.29 -3.49
CA PHE A 47 12.70 -11.02 -4.20
C PHE A 47 13.19 -9.86 -3.35
N ALA A 48 14.34 -10.03 -2.68
CA ALA A 48 14.87 -9.04 -1.72
C ALA A 48 15.13 -7.64 -2.34
N HIS A 49 15.33 -7.57 -3.66
CA HIS A 49 15.51 -6.33 -4.42
C HIS A 49 14.17 -5.61 -4.72
N ILE A 50 13.04 -6.32 -4.68
CA ILE A 50 11.72 -5.74 -4.90
C ILE A 50 11.19 -5.19 -3.58
N LYS A 51 11.00 -3.88 -3.51
CA LYS A 51 10.47 -3.18 -2.35
C LYS A 51 9.31 -2.29 -2.78
N LEU A 52 8.29 -2.17 -1.94
CA LEU A 52 7.27 -1.14 -2.11
C LEU A 52 7.96 0.24 -2.07
N ALA A 53 7.57 1.13 -2.98
CA ALA A 53 8.06 2.50 -3.04
C ALA A 53 7.89 3.20 -1.66
N ARG A 54 8.89 4.00 -1.29
CA ARG A 54 8.90 4.81 -0.06
C ARG A 54 8.36 6.21 -0.34
#